data_AF-D3BFG2-F1
#
_entry.id   AF-D3BFG2-F1
#
_cell.length_a   1.000
_cell.length_b   1.000
_cell.length_c   1.000
_cell.angle_alpha   90.00
_cell.angle_beta   90.00
_cell.angle_gamma   90.00
#
_symmetry.space_group_name_H-M   'P 1'
#
loop_
_entity.id
_entity.type
_entity.pdbx_description
1 polymer ?
#
loop_
_entity_poly.entity_id
_entity_poly.type
_entity_poly.pdbx_seq_one_letter_code
_entity_poly.pdbx_strand_id
1 'polypeptide(L)'
;MKSGFQIQWENINGTVTFVVSANVLSWIGIGLKIGPDHKFHQSAGIDYVIATFDKNGCQVNDMYLQGGDLLPINDTDILNGRNDIISSSCFQTAGYSTFIFSRKLETVDLVADNDLVFGAEGSNDLIWVYGKNNTYPTVGFDCVQGLVPNFAAPKVMTSPGPNYFSYHVGFMFAAFAGLLPLGIFVARYLRDSQKWWFPVHIFLQLTGMIFTFIGIAMAVKMVGGVSLDNNHAILGTTTLCLFYISIVLGATSHFNWNPKRKSTPIFPDIIHWLGGHLTLIFGFVTIILGMLQVKVGQGIIVVFGLTFATIVVACLIIELYKWKFQSKPKENIELKRSEYE
;
A
#
# COMPACT_ATOMS: atom_id res chain seq x y z
N MET A 1 -11.42 4.23 17.36
CA MET A 1 -10.72 5.40 17.95
C MET A 1 -9.23 5.17 17.77
N LYS A 2 -8.45 6.21 17.43
CA LYS A 2 -6.99 6.08 17.34
C LYS A 2 -6.48 5.82 18.75
N SER A 3 -5.87 4.66 18.98
CA SER A 3 -5.34 4.21 20.26
C SER A 3 -4.19 5.06 20.81
N GLY A 4 -3.73 6.07 20.07
CA GLY A 4 -2.77 7.06 20.57
C GLY A 4 -1.50 6.44 21.15
N PHE A 5 -1.03 5.33 20.57
CA PHE A 5 0.15 4.62 21.08
C PHE A 5 1.35 5.55 21.12
N GLN A 6 2.12 5.48 22.18
CA GLN A 6 3.42 6.10 22.29
C GLN A 6 4.41 5.10 22.87
N ILE A 7 5.60 5.02 22.28
CA ILE A 7 6.74 4.36 22.89
C ILE A 7 7.88 5.33 23.07
N GLN A 8 8.61 5.11 24.14
CA GLN A 8 9.88 5.73 24.41
C GLN A 8 10.84 4.62 24.78
N TRP A 9 12.11 4.79 24.44
CA TRP A 9 13.13 3.87 24.89
C TRP A 9 14.41 4.61 25.24
N GLU A 10 15.19 3.99 26.12
CA GLU A 10 16.52 4.42 26.48
C GLU A 10 17.42 3.19 26.58
N ASN A 11 18.64 3.28 26.04
CA ASN A 11 19.64 2.23 26.11
C ASN A 11 20.79 2.72 26.99
N ILE A 12 21.06 1.99 28.07
CA ILE A 12 22.15 2.25 29.00
C ILE A 12 22.92 0.95 29.21
N ASN A 13 24.21 0.94 28.84
CA ASN A 13 25.13 -0.18 29.10
C ASN A 13 24.61 -1.56 28.66
N GLY A 14 23.98 -1.67 27.49
CA GLY A 14 23.48 -2.94 26.96
C GLY A 14 22.16 -3.42 27.58
N THR A 15 21.48 -2.54 28.33
CA THR A 15 20.10 -2.73 28.78
C THR A 15 19.21 -1.67 28.15
N VAL A 16 18.15 -2.10 27.49
CA VAL A 16 17.12 -1.21 26.95
C VAL A 16 15.94 -1.16 27.90
N THR A 17 15.45 0.05 28.17
CA THR A 17 14.21 0.30 28.91
C THR A 17 13.19 0.90 27.95
N PHE A 18 12.03 0.27 27.86
CA PHE A 18 10.90 0.74 27.07
C PHE A 18 9.81 1.30 27.97
N VAL A 19 9.19 2.39 27.53
CA VAL A 19 7.97 2.97 28.10
C VAL A 19 6.92 2.95 27.01
N VAL A 20 5.86 2.17 27.20
CA VAL A 20 4.78 2.00 26.24
C VAL A 20 3.49 2.53 26.85
N SER A 21 2.79 3.39 26.11
CA SER A 21 1.50 3.95 26.54
C SER A 21 0.50 3.97 25.39
N ALA A 22 -0.78 3.88 25.72
CA ALA A 22 -1.85 3.91 24.76
C ALA A 22 -3.11 4.50 25.37
N ASN A 23 -3.85 5.30 24.60
CA ASN A 23 -5.17 5.82 24.96
C ASN A 23 -6.26 4.75 24.73
N VAL A 24 -6.14 3.63 25.45
CA VAL A 24 -7.10 2.53 25.47
C VAL A 24 -7.20 1.98 26.90
N LEU A 25 -8.36 1.42 27.24
CA LEU A 25 -8.59 0.70 28.51
C LEU A 25 -8.64 -0.81 28.24
N SER A 26 -7.47 -1.36 27.92
CA SER A 26 -7.29 -2.77 27.58
C SER A 26 -5.89 -3.23 27.93
N TRP A 27 -5.63 -4.54 27.84
CA TRP A 27 -4.25 -5.01 27.75
C TRP A 27 -3.60 -4.41 26.50
N ILE A 28 -2.30 -4.16 26.61
CA ILE A 28 -1.47 -3.62 25.54
C ILE A 28 -0.15 -4.35 25.52
N GLY A 29 0.52 -4.39 24.38
CA GLY A 29 1.83 -5.00 24.26
C GLY A 29 2.58 -4.50 23.05
N ILE A 30 3.85 -4.90 22.98
CA ILE A 30 4.68 -4.68 21.81
C ILE A 30 5.24 -6.00 21.33
N GLY A 31 5.33 -6.17 20.01
CA GLY A 31 5.97 -7.32 19.37
C GLY A 31 7.24 -6.87 18.66
N LEU A 32 8.33 -7.59 18.89
CA LEU A 32 9.67 -7.40 18.35
C LEU A 32 9.94 -8.51 17.34
N LYS A 33 10.22 -8.12 16.10
CA LYS A 33 10.67 -9.04 15.05
C LYS A 33 11.98 -8.54 14.45
N ILE A 34 12.90 -9.45 14.19
CA ILE A 34 14.20 -9.16 13.60
C ILE A 34 14.25 -9.79 12.21
N GLY A 35 14.59 -8.99 11.19
CA GLY A 35 14.82 -9.46 9.82
C GLY A 35 14.01 -8.73 8.74
N PRO A 36 14.27 -9.02 7.45
CA PRO A 36 13.75 -8.28 6.31
C PRO A 36 12.31 -8.66 5.90
N ASP A 37 11.68 -9.63 6.58
CA ASP A 37 10.33 -10.11 6.29
C ASP A 37 9.32 -9.42 7.21
N HIS A 38 8.80 -8.28 6.75
CA HIS A 38 7.87 -7.40 7.46
C HIS A 38 6.45 -7.96 7.60
N LYS A 39 6.24 -9.27 7.38
CA LYS A 39 4.96 -9.93 7.60
C LYS A 39 4.82 -10.24 9.09
N PHE A 40 3.85 -9.61 9.73
CA PHE A 40 3.59 -9.77 11.16
C PHE A 40 2.34 -10.59 11.46
N HIS A 41 1.42 -10.70 10.50
CA HIS A 41 0.28 -11.60 10.62
C HIS A 41 0.74 -12.99 10.19
N GLN A 42 0.72 -13.96 11.13
CA GLN A 42 1.00 -15.39 10.92
C GLN A 42 2.48 -15.81 10.84
N SER A 43 3.43 -14.90 11.07
CA SER A 43 4.85 -15.27 11.11
C SER A 43 5.25 -15.73 12.51
N ALA A 44 5.69 -16.98 12.64
CA ALA A 44 6.41 -17.47 13.80
C ALA A 44 7.64 -16.58 14.11
N GLY A 45 8.09 -16.58 15.35
CA GLY A 45 9.34 -15.91 15.73
C GLY A 45 9.19 -14.46 16.14
N ILE A 46 7.99 -14.04 16.58
CA ILE A 46 7.78 -12.70 17.15
C ILE A 46 7.84 -12.83 18.67
N ASP A 47 8.67 -12.00 19.27
CA ASP A 47 8.84 -11.87 20.70
C ASP A 47 7.95 -10.71 21.19
N TYR A 48 7.15 -10.94 22.21
CA TYR A 48 6.11 -10.06 22.69
C TYR A 48 6.30 -9.74 24.17
N VAL A 49 6.23 -8.45 24.50
CA VAL A 49 6.05 -8.02 25.88
C VAL A 49 4.65 -7.46 26.06
N ILE A 50 3.88 -8.10 26.93
CA ILE A 50 2.44 -7.84 27.07
C ILE A 50 2.08 -7.48 28.50
N ALA A 51 1.37 -6.36 28.64
CA ALA A 51 0.84 -5.88 29.91
C ALA A 51 -0.68 -6.09 30.01
N THR A 52 -1.13 -6.75 31.07
CA THR A 52 -2.55 -6.98 31.40
C THR A 52 -2.93 -6.25 32.69
N PHE A 53 -4.18 -5.81 32.79
CA PHE A 53 -4.67 -4.93 33.88
C PHE A 53 -5.89 -5.55 34.59
N ASP A 54 -5.68 -6.67 35.29
CA ASP A 54 -6.77 -7.42 35.90
C ASP A 54 -7.17 -6.87 37.29
N LYS A 55 -8.07 -7.58 37.98
CA LYS A 55 -8.50 -7.21 39.34
C LYS A 55 -7.40 -7.41 40.39
N ASN A 56 -6.39 -8.22 40.08
CA ASN A 56 -5.28 -8.54 40.97
C ASN A 56 -4.12 -7.55 40.81
N GLY A 57 -4.20 -6.67 39.81
CA GLY A 57 -3.26 -5.60 39.58
C GLY A 57 -2.84 -5.56 38.12
N CYS A 58 -1.60 -5.14 37.89
CA CYS A 58 -1.04 -5.12 36.56
C CYS A 58 0.14 -6.09 36.47
N GLN A 59 0.23 -6.82 35.37
CA GLN A 59 1.28 -7.81 35.10
C GLN A 59 1.87 -7.56 33.72
N VAL A 60 3.20 -7.67 33.61
CA VAL A 60 3.94 -7.59 32.35
C VAL A 60 4.63 -8.93 32.12
N ASN A 61 4.33 -9.58 31.01
CA ASN A 61 4.80 -10.92 30.69
C ASN A 61 5.65 -10.90 29.41
N ASP A 62 6.69 -11.72 29.42
CA ASP A 62 7.55 -12.04 28.28
C ASP A 62 6.96 -13.26 27.56
N MET A 63 6.69 -13.12 26.28
CA MET A 63 5.87 -14.07 25.53
C MET A 63 6.37 -14.24 24.10
N TYR A 64 6.28 -15.45 23.58
CA TYR A 64 6.73 -15.75 22.23
C TYR A 64 5.63 -16.36 21.37
N LEU A 65 5.62 -15.96 20.09
CA LEU A 65 4.72 -16.53 19.09
C LEU A 65 5.41 -17.64 18.29
N GLN A 66 5.03 -18.88 18.59
CA GLN A 66 5.53 -20.07 17.90
C GLN A 66 5.06 -20.23 16.44
N GLY A 67 4.07 -19.42 16.00
CA GLY A 67 3.60 -19.36 14.61
C GLY A 67 2.13 -19.72 14.40
N GLY A 68 1.60 -19.41 13.20
CA GLY A 68 0.22 -19.69 12.82
C GLY A 68 -0.80 -18.73 13.45
N ASP A 69 -2.06 -19.15 13.56
CA ASP A 69 -3.15 -18.41 14.21
C ASP A 69 -3.16 -18.59 15.75
N LEU A 70 -2.03 -19.03 16.32
CA LEU A 70 -1.86 -19.21 17.75
C LEU A 70 -1.65 -17.86 18.45
N LEU A 71 -2.00 -17.81 19.74
CA LEU A 71 -1.66 -16.68 20.59
C LEU A 71 -0.22 -16.82 21.11
N PRO A 72 0.49 -15.71 21.37
CA PRO A 72 1.72 -15.75 22.14
C PRO A 72 1.51 -16.49 23.46
N ILE A 73 2.52 -17.25 23.89
CA ILE A 73 2.55 -17.98 25.16
C ILE A 73 3.73 -17.48 25.98
N ASN A 74 3.71 -17.59 27.31
CA ASN A 74 4.85 -17.12 28.10
C ASN A 74 6.10 -17.91 27.74
N ASP A 75 7.25 -17.24 27.73
CA ASP A 75 8.50 -17.90 27.38
C ASP A 75 8.89 -19.00 28.36
N THR A 76 8.52 -18.83 29.63
CA THR A 76 8.70 -19.85 30.67
C THR A 76 7.86 -21.11 30.43
N ASP A 77 6.81 -21.03 29.62
CA ASP A 77 5.99 -22.19 29.23
C ASP A 77 6.57 -22.93 28.02
N ILE A 78 7.62 -22.37 27.40
CA ILE A 78 8.37 -22.99 26.30
C ILE A 78 9.54 -23.78 26.87
N LEU A 79 9.79 -24.98 26.34
CA LEU A 79 10.92 -25.80 26.76
C LEU A 79 12.24 -25.04 26.55
N ASN A 80 12.95 -24.79 27.66
CA ASN A 80 14.18 -23.98 27.74
C ASN A 80 14.02 -22.47 27.52
N GLY A 81 12.80 -21.96 27.34
CA GLY A 81 12.57 -20.52 27.27
C GLY A 81 12.75 -19.85 28.64
N ARG A 82 13.08 -18.56 28.60
CA ARG A 82 13.37 -17.75 29.80
C ARG A 82 12.60 -16.45 29.75
N ASN A 83 12.39 -15.88 30.92
CA ASN A 83 11.90 -14.50 31.04
C ASN A 83 13.11 -13.57 31.08
N ASP A 84 13.24 -12.74 30.05
CA ASP A 84 14.35 -11.80 29.86
C ASP A 84 14.02 -10.37 30.32
N ILE A 85 12.82 -10.16 30.86
CA ILE A 85 12.44 -8.93 31.55
C ILE A 85 13.19 -8.82 32.87
N ILE A 86 14.08 -7.83 32.95
CA ILE A 86 14.87 -7.50 34.14
C ILE A 86 14.01 -6.78 35.19
N SER A 87 13.21 -5.83 34.73
CA SER A 87 12.31 -5.06 35.59
C SER A 87 11.10 -4.62 34.80
N SER A 88 9.95 -4.54 35.45
CA SER A 88 8.74 -4.04 34.83
C SER A 88 7.83 -3.34 35.83
N SER A 89 7.01 -2.43 35.31
CA SER A 89 5.93 -1.80 36.05
C SER A 89 4.82 -1.44 35.07
N CYS A 90 3.58 -1.41 35.54
CA CYS A 90 2.48 -1.01 34.69
C CYS A 90 1.32 -0.47 35.49
N PHE A 91 0.57 0.43 34.88
CA PHE A 91 -0.58 1.09 35.50
C PHE A 91 -1.59 1.52 34.43
N GLN A 92 -2.85 1.62 34.84
CA GLN A 92 -3.94 2.08 34.01
C GLN A 92 -4.65 3.24 34.70
N THR A 93 -4.95 4.29 33.93
CA THR A 93 -5.73 5.46 34.36
C THR A 93 -7.08 5.47 33.65
N ALA A 94 -7.92 6.48 33.89
CA ALA A 94 -9.21 6.62 33.21
C ALA A 94 -9.12 6.79 31.69
N GLY A 95 -7.95 7.17 31.14
CA GLY A 95 -7.76 7.41 29.71
C GLY A 95 -6.56 6.73 29.08
N TYR A 96 -5.71 6.04 29.86
CA TYR A 96 -4.47 5.46 29.35
C TYR A 96 -4.12 4.13 30.02
N SER A 97 -3.57 3.21 29.24
CA SER A 97 -2.84 2.03 29.71
C SER A 97 -1.35 2.24 29.44
N THR A 98 -0.52 2.00 30.45
CA THR A 98 0.93 2.21 30.36
C THR A 98 1.68 1.05 31.00
N PHE A 99 2.74 0.59 30.36
CA PHE A 99 3.73 -0.30 30.95
C PHE A 99 5.15 0.12 30.61
N ILE A 100 6.06 -0.21 31.52
CA ILE A 100 7.48 0.04 31.44
C ILE A 100 8.15 -1.30 31.67
N PHE A 101 9.16 -1.63 30.86
CA PHE A 101 9.98 -2.80 31.10
C PHE A 101 11.42 -2.57 30.64
N SER A 102 12.35 -3.29 31.24
CA SER A 102 13.76 -3.30 30.86
C SER A 102 14.20 -4.72 30.54
N ARG A 103 15.03 -4.88 29.51
CA ARG A 103 15.66 -6.15 29.14
C ARG A 103 17.05 -5.94 28.55
N LYS A 104 17.85 -7.00 28.48
CA LYS A 104 19.15 -6.94 27.80
C LYS A 104 18.99 -6.83 26.29
N LEU A 105 19.99 -6.24 25.63
CA LEU A 105 20.07 -6.25 24.16
C LEU A 105 20.39 -7.64 23.62
N GLU A 106 21.33 -8.30 24.29
CA GLU A 106 21.73 -9.68 24.02
C GLU A 106 21.27 -10.51 25.23
N THR A 107 20.29 -11.37 25.02
CA THR A 107 19.76 -12.26 26.05
C THR A 107 20.52 -13.58 26.08
N VAL A 108 21.25 -13.89 24.99
CA VAL A 108 22.05 -15.11 24.83
C VAL A 108 21.14 -16.35 24.90
N ASP A 109 19.83 -16.17 24.68
CA ASP A 109 18.88 -17.26 24.55
C ASP A 109 18.84 -17.72 23.08
N LEU A 110 18.79 -19.04 22.90
CA LEU A 110 18.72 -19.69 21.59
C LEU A 110 17.28 -20.11 21.25
N VAL A 111 16.33 -19.97 22.18
CA VAL A 111 14.95 -20.43 22.05
C VAL A 111 14.00 -19.31 22.45
N ALA A 112 12.99 -19.07 21.60
CA ALA A 112 11.89 -18.15 21.89
C ALA A 112 12.27 -16.66 22.08
N ASP A 113 13.52 -16.28 21.86
CA ASP A 113 13.92 -14.88 21.94
C ASP A 113 14.73 -14.42 20.73
N ASN A 114 14.71 -13.11 20.48
CA ASN A 114 15.48 -12.44 19.45
C ASN A 114 16.36 -11.33 20.05
N ASP A 115 17.69 -11.49 19.95
CA ASP A 115 18.65 -10.46 20.36
C ASP A 115 18.46 -9.15 19.58
N LEU A 116 18.20 -8.04 20.27
CA LEU A 116 17.97 -6.75 19.63
C LEU A 116 19.26 -6.17 19.05
N VAL A 117 19.32 -6.06 17.71
CA VAL A 117 20.47 -5.45 17.02
C VAL A 117 20.34 -3.92 16.98
N PHE A 118 21.35 -3.21 17.48
CA PHE A 118 21.44 -1.75 17.47
C PHE A 118 22.54 -1.29 16.49
N GLY A 119 22.20 -0.49 15.48
CA GLY A 119 23.19 0.04 14.53
C GLY A 119 22.62 0.44 13.16
N ALA A 120 23.45 1.05 12.31
CA ALA A 120 23.07 1.55 10.98
C ALA A 120 22.65 0.46 9.97
N GLU A 121 22.88 -0.82 10.29
CA GLU A 121 22.65 -1.96 9.38
C GLU A 121 21.49 -2.88 9.82
N GLY A 122 20.86 -2.65 10.99
CA GLY A 122 19.75 -3.46 11.50
C GLY A 122 18.45 -2.68 11.59
N SER A 123 17.46 -3.00 10.76
CA SER A 123 16.08 -2.53 10.95
C SER A 123 15.34 -3.50 11.88
N ASN A 124 14.84 -3.00 13.01
CA ASN A 124 13.96 -3.77 13.89
C ASN A 124 12.50 -3.40 13.61
N ASP A 125 11.69 -4.45 13.57
CA ASP A 125 10.30 -4.38 13.17
C ASP A 125 9.44 -4.46 14.44
N LEU A 126 8.69 -3.40 14.73
CA LEU A 126 7.86 -3.31 15.94
C LEU A 126 6.37 -3.34 15.59
N ILE A 127 5.62 -4.10 16.38
CA ILE A 127 4.16 -4.10 16.33
C ILE A 127 3.61 -3.60 17.65
N TRP A 128 2.53 -2.83 17.59
CA TRP A 128 1.66 -2.54 18.70
C TRP A 128 0.52 -3.54 18.73
N VAL A 129 0.29 -4.17 19.87
CA VAL A 129 -0.85 -5.08 20.06
C VAL A 129 -1.72 -4.58 21.21
N TYR A 130 -3.03 -4.74 21.08
CA TYR A 130 -3.96 -4.40 22.14
C TYR A 130 -5.24 -5.21 22.09
N GLY A 131 -5.85 -5.29 23.26
CA GLY A 131 -7.10 -6.01 23.48
C GLY A 131 -8.36 -5.19 23.33
N LYS A 132 -9.49 -5.89 23.46
CA LYS A 132 -10.80 -5.28 23.69
C LYS A 132 -11.08 -5.03 25.18
N ASN A 133 -10.35 -5.70 26.07
CA ASN A 133 -10.51 -5.63 27.53
C ASN A 133 -9.14 -5.77 28.20
N ASN A 134 -9.11 -5.72 29.53
CA ASN A 134 -7.88 -5.77 30.30
C ASN A 134 -7.23 -7.15 30.45
N THR A 135 -7.93 -8.21 30.05
CA THR A 135 -7.50 -9.60 30.24
C THR A 135 -6.88 -10.13 28.95
N TYR A 136 -5.79 -10.88 29.06
CA TYR A 136 -5.16 -11.52 27.92
C TYR A 136 -6.20 -12.31 27.10
N PRO A 137 -6.20 -12.22 25.75
CA PRO A 137 -7.28 -12.76 24.96
C PRO A 137 -7.22 -14.29 24.95
N THR A 138 -8.38 -14.92 24.73
CA THR A 138 -8.46 -16.36 24.44
C THR A 138 -8.53 -16.64 22.94
N VAL A 139 -8.83 -15.63 22.13
CA VAL A 139 -8.88 -15.69 20.65
C VAL A 139 -8.52 -14.34 20.03
N GLY A 140 -7.46 -14.30 19.22
CA GLY A 140 -7.06 -13.15 18.38
C GLY A 140 -6.79 -11.82 19.10
N PHE A 141 -6.16 -10.87 18.42
CA PHE A 141 -5.95 -9.52 18.92
C PHE A 141 -5.83 -8.49 17.79
N ASP A 142 -6.16 -7.24 18.11
CA ASP A 142 -5.97 -6.13 17.19
C ASP A 142 -4.50 -5.69 17.24
N CYS A 143 -3.93 -5.38 16.07
CA CYS A 143 -2.56 -4.88 15.99
C CYS A 143 -2.43 -3.67 15.06
N VAL A 144 -1.49 -2.79 15.37
CA VAL A 144 -1.05 -1.69 14.51
C VAL A 144 0.44 -1.89 14.26
N GLN A 145 0.88 -1.89 13.01
CA GLN A 145 2.28 -2.07 12.65
C GLN A 145 2.97 -0.70 12.53
N GLY A 146 4.21 -0.58 13.02
CA GLY A 146 5.03 0.61 12.86
C GLY A 146 6.50 0.25 12.66
N LEU A 147 7.13 0.75 11.59
CA LEU A 147 8.56 0.54 11.36
C LEU A 147 9.39 1.39 12.34
N VAL A 148 10.33 0.77 13.05
CA VAL A 148 11.27 1.47 13.93
C VAL A 148 12.65 1.54 13.29
N PRO A 149 13.02 2.70 12.70
CA PRO A 149 14.40 2.89 12.28
C PRO A 149 15.26 3.18 13.52
N ASN A 150 16.03 2.16 13.91
CA ASN A 150 17.18 2.19 14.82
C ASN A 150 16.89 2.66 16.27
N PHE A 151 17.24 1.81 17.25
CA PHE A 151 17.09 2.11 18.68
C PHE A 151 18.29 2.88 19.30
N ALA A 152 19.29 3.31 18.52
CA ALA A 152 20.54 3.89 19.01
C ALA A 152 20.45 5.22 19.79
N ALA A 153 19.34 5.95 19.72
CA ALA A 153 19.15 7.20 20.46
C ALA A 153 17.77 7.21 21.16
N PRO A 154 17.63 7.91 22.31
CA PRO A 154 16.33 8.13 22.93
C PRO A 154 15.37 8.76 21.93
N LYS A 155 14.20 8.13 21.75
CA LYS A 155 13.23 8.60 20.76
C LYS A 155 11.82 8.30 21.24
N VAL A 156 10.93 9.22 20.95
CA VAL A 156 9.49 9.06 21.15
C VAL A 156 8.87 8.73 19.80
N MET A 157 8.17 7.62 19.71
CA MET A 157 7.38 7.25 18.54
C MET A 157 5.90 7.24 18.91
N THR A 158 5.08 7.78 18.03
CA THR A 158 3.62 7.76 18.15
C THR A 158 3.02 6.80 17.13
N SER A 159 1.83 6.25 17.39
CA SER A 159 1.11 5.40 16.44
C SER A 159 1.11 6.03 15.05
N PRO A 160 1.35 5.26 13.97
CA PRO A 160 1.32 5.83 12.63
C PRO A 160 -0.01 6.55 12.41
N GLY A 161 0.06 7.69 11.71
CA GLY A 161 -1.10 8.45 11.30
C GLY A 161 -2.05 7.63 10.39
N PRO A 162 -2.98 8.28 9.68
CA PRO A 162 -3.73 7.61 8.61
C PRO A 162 -2.80 6.77 7.72
N ASN A 163 -3.23 5.56 7.32
CA ASN A 163 -2.44 4.67 6.48
C ASN A 163 -2.33 5.23 5.05
N TYR A 164 -1.48 6.26 4.90
CA TYR A 164 -1.25 6.98 3.66
C TYR A 164 -0.71 6.05 2.57
N PHE A 165 0.04 5.02 2.95
CA PHE A 165 0.51 3.99 2.05
C PHE A 165 -0.65 3.24 1.38
N SER A 166 -1.58 2.67 2.16
CA SER A 166 -2.71 1.92 1.60
C SER A 166 -3.63 2.81 0.77
N TYR A 167 -3.83 4.07 1.18
CA TYR A 167 -4.59 5.01 0.35
C TYR A 167 -3.87 5.34 -0.96
N HIS A 168 -2.56 5.60 -0.92
CA HIS A 168 -1.76 5.83 -2.13
C HIS A 168 -1.88 4.66 -3.10
N VAL A 169 -1.64 3.43 -2.62
CA VAL A 169 -1.74 2.20 -3.42
C VAL A 169 -3.16 2.04 -3.97
N GLY A 170 -4.19 2.14 -3.13
CA GLY A 170 -5.57 1.92 -3.53
C GLY A 170 -6.03 2.89 -4.62
N PHE A 171 -5.81 4.19 -4.43
CA PHE A 171 -6.23 5.21 -5.39
C PHE A 171 -5.42 5.16 -6.68
N MET A 172 -4.08 5.01 -6.61
CA MET A 172 -3.24 4.92 -7.81
C MET A 172 -3.52 3.63 -8.60
N PHE A 173 -3.72 2.50 -7.92
CA PHE A 173 -4.04 1.24 -8.58
C PHE A 173 -5.41 1.30 -9.26
N ALA A 174 -6.45 1.79 -8.57
CA ALA A 174 -7.78 1.93 -9.16
C ALA A 174 -7.78 2.87 -10.38
N ALA A 175 -6.99 3.95 -10.35
CA ALA A 175 -6.82 4.83 -11.50
C ALA A 175 -6.10 4.11 -12.66
N PHE A 176 -4.87 3.65 -12.45
CA PHE A 176 -3.99 3.19 -13.54
C PHE A 176 -4.23 1.75 -14.01
N ALA A 177 -4.74 0.86 -13.16
CA ALA A 177 -5.09 -0.50 -13.56
C ALA A 177 -6.56 -0.66 -13.99
N GLY A 178 -7.44 0.26 -13.57
CA GLY A 178 -8.88 0.16 -13.80
C GLY A 178 -9.44 1.28 -14.69
N LEU A 179 -9.63 2.47 -14.10
CA LEU A 179 -10.40 3.55 -14.71
C LEU A 179 -9.79 4.08 -16.01
N LEU A 180 -8.49 4.41 -16.01
CA LEU A 180 -7.82 5.00 -17.18
C LEU A 180 -7.72 4.02 -18.36
N PRO A 181 -7.31 2.74 -18.18
CA PRO A 181 -7.36 1.74 -19.25
C PRO A 181 -8.77 1.54 -19.80
N LEU A 182 -9.79 1.47 -18.93
CA LEU A 182 -11.18 1.32 -19.35
C LEU A 182 -11.65 2.52 -20.19
N GLY A 183 -11.28 3.74 -19.79
CA GLY A 183 -11.56 4.95 -20.56
C GLY A 183 -10.96 4.90 -21.97
N ILE A 184 -9.71 4.45 -22.09
CA ILE A 184 -9.03 4.29 -23.39
C ILE A 184 -9.70 3.18 -24.22
N PHE A 185 -10.07 2.05 -23.61
CA PHE A 185 -10.82 0.99 -24.28
C PHE A 185 -12.14 1.50 -24.86
N VAL A 186 -12.93 2.25 -24.10
CA VAL A 186 -14.20 2.85 -24.55
C VAL A 186 -13.97 3.76 -25.76
N ALA A 187 -12.98 4.66 -25.69
CA ALA A 187 -12.68 5.57 -26.80
C ALA A 187 -12.15 4.87 -28.05
N ARG A 188 -11.49 3.71 -27.90
CA ARG A 188 -10.92 2.96 -29.03
C ARG A 188 -11.94 2.05 -29.71
N TYR A 189 -12.71 1.31 -28.94
CA TYR A 189 -13.54 0.22 -29.48
C TYR A 189 -15.03 0.57 -29.56
N LEU A 190 -15.52 1.48 -28.72
CA LEU A 190 -16.94 1.84 -28.68
C LEU A 190 -17.26 3.14 -29.42
N ARG A 191 -16.24 3.86 -29.90
CA ARG A 191 -16.40 5.14 -30.60
C ARG A 191 -17.33 5.08 -31.80
N ASP A 192 -17.23 4.02 -32.60
CA ASP A 192 -18.00 3.89 -33.84
C ASP A 192 -19.38 3.25 -33.62
N SER A 193 -19.56 2.52 -32.52
CA SER A 193 -20.75 1.70 -32.26
C SER A 193 -21.69 2.28 -31.21
N GLN A 194 -21.20 3.14 -30.31
CA GLN A 194 -21.97 3.63 -29.17
C GLN A 194 -21.94 5.17 -29.09
N LYS A 195 -23.12 5.80 -29.12
CA LYS A 195 -23.25 7.27 -29.04
C LYS A 195 -22.66 7.87 -27.75
N TRP A 196 -22.65 7.09 -26.67
CA TRP A 196 -22.22 7.51 -25.33
C TRP A 196 -20.72 7.34 -25.07
N TRP A 197 -19.93 6.93 -26.06
CA TRP A 197 -18.49 6.68 -25.88
C TRP A 197 -17.75 7.89 -25.31
N PHE A 198 -18.07 9.11 -25.77
CA PHE A 198 -17.35 10.31 -25.38
C PHE A 198 -17.66 10.76 -23.94
N PRO A 199 -18.94 10.87 -23.52
CA PRO A 199 -19.27 11.13 -22.11
C PRO A 199 -18.68 10.07 -21.16
N VAL A 200 -18.76 8.79 -21.52
CA VAL A 200 -18.22 7.70 -20.68
C VAL A 200 -16.70 7.79 -20.58
N HIS A 201 -16.00 8.05 -21.70
CA HIS A 201 -14.56 8.27 -21.70
C HIS A 201 -14.19 9.41 -20.75
N ILE A 202 -14.81 10.59 -20.89
CA ILE A 202 -14.53 11.74 -20.05
C ILE A 202 -14.82 11.45 -18.57
N PHE A 203 -15.94 10.79 -18.26
CA PHE A 203 -16.28 10.42 -16.89
C PHE A 203 -15.21 9.52 -16.25
N LEU A 204 -14.75 8.50 -16.98
CA LEU A 204 -13.70 7.59 -16.51
C LEU A 204 -12.36 8.32 -16.32
N GLN A 205 -11.96 9.18 -17.26
CA GLN A 205 -10.70 9.93 -17.15
C GLN A 205 -10.73 10.97 -16.03
N LEU A 206 -11.85 11.68 -15.82
CA LEU A 206 -12.00 12.63 -14.73
C LEU A 206 -12.02 11.94 -13.36
N THR A 207 -12.70 10.79 -13.26
CA THR A 207 -12.69 10.01 -12.01
C THR A 207 -11.26 9.50 -11.71
N GLY A 208 -10.56 8.99 -12.73
CA GLY A 208 -9.16 8.61 -12.62
C GLY A 208 -8.26 9.78 -12.20
N MET A 209 -8.48 10.98 -12.76
CA MET A 209 -7.76 12.20 -12.39
C MET A 209 -7.94 12.58 -10.92
N ILE A 210 -9.16 12.51 -10.39
CA ILE A 210 -9.41 12.76 -8.97
C ILE A 210 -8.65 11.74 -8.11
N PHE A 211 -8.66 10.47 -8.51
CA PHE A 211 -7.95 9.41 -7.79
C PHE A 211 -6.44 9.63 -7.83
N THR A 212 -5.86 10.08 -8.94
CA THR A 212 -4.42 10.38 -9.01
C THR A 212 -4.05 11.57 -8.12
N PHE A 213 -4.90 12.60 -8.00
CA PHE A 213 -4.66 13.70 -7.06
C PHE A 213 -4.67 13.24 -5.60
N ILE A 214 -5.65 12.43 -5.22
CA ILE A 214 -5.72 11.87 -3.86
C ILE A 214 -4.48 10.98 -3.64
N GLY A 215 -4.20 10.07 -4.56
CA GLY A 215 -3.08 9.14 -4.48
C GLY A 215 -1.72 9.84 -4.31
N ILE A 216 -1.45 10.91 -5.06
CA ILE A 216 -0.18 11.63 -4.94
C ILE A 216 -0.11 12.46 -3.66
N ALA A 217 -1.23 13.05 -3.21
CA ALA A 217 -1.30 13.75 -1.94
C ALA A 217 -0.99 12.80 -0.76
N MET A 218 -1.50 11.56 -0.83
CA MET A 218 -1.16 10.53 0.16
C MET A 218 0.31 10.13 0.10
N ALA A 219 0.91 10.00 -1.10
CA ALA A 219 2.34 9.73 -1.24
C ALA A 219 3.20 10.82 -0.60
N VAL A 220 2.88 12.09 -0.85
CA VAL A 220 3.59 13.25 -0.29
C VAL A 220 3.50 13.25 1.24
N LYS A 221 2.31 12.95 1.78
CA LYS A 221 2.13 12.81 3.24
C LYS A 221 2.89 11.62 3.81
N MET A 222 2.94 10.50 3.09
CA MET A 222 3.66 9.28 3.49
C MET A 222 5.16 9.50 3.61
N VAL A 223 5.77 10.23 2.67
CA VAL A 223 7.23 10.48 2.65
C VAL A 223 7.64 11.80 3.32
N GLY A 224 6.70 12.54 3.89
CA GLY A 224 6.97 13.81 4.58
C GLY A 224 7.33 14.99 3.67
N GLY A 225 7.01 14.92 2.37
CA GLY A 225 7.37 15.94 1.39
C GLY A 225 7.35 15.41 -0.05
N VAL A 226 8.08 16.08 -0.95
CA VAL A 226 8.31 15.60 -2.31
C VAL A 226 9.67 14.90 -2.35
N SER A 227 9.70 13.63 -2.75
CA SER A 227 10.91 12.82 -2.88
C SER A 227 10.86 12.04 -4.20
N LEU A 228 12.02 11.94 -4.87
CA LEU A 228 12.22 11.17 -6.11
C LEU A 228 13.39 10.18 -5.95
N ASP A 229 13.55 9.63 -4.75
CA ASP A 229 14.76 8.88 -4.37
C ASP A 229 14.80 7.43 -4.89
N ASN A 230 13.76 7.00 -5.60
CA ASN A 230 13.68 5.64 -6.14
C ASN A 230 13.01 5.61 -7.53
N ASN A 231 13.25 4.50 -8.24
CA ASN A 231 12.76 4.31 -9.60
C ASN A 231 11.23 4.36 -9.71
N HIS A 232 10.49 3.90 -8.70
CA HIS A 232 9.03 3.98 -8.67
C HIS A 232 8.55 5.43 -8.61
N ALA A 233 9.15 6.26 -7.75
CA ALA A 233 8.80 7.68 -7.59
C ALA A 233 9.16 8.50 -8.85
N ILE A 234 10.32 8.24 -9.45
CA ILE A 234 10.76 8.89 -10.70
C ILE A 234 9.81 8.54 -11.85
N LEU A 235 9.56 7.25 -12.09
CA LEU A 235 8.71 6.80 -13.19
C LEU A 235 7.24 7.17 -12.95
N GLY A 236 6.76 7.08 -11.70
CA GLY A 236 5.41 7.47 -11.34
C GLY A 236 5.16 8.96 -11.53
N THR A 237 6.13 9.82 -11.19
CA THR A 237 6.04 11.26 -11.45
C THR A 237 6.04 11.55 -12.95
N THR A 238 6.88 10.86 -13.72
CA THR A 238 6.88 10.96 -15.19
C THR A 238 5.54 10.52 -15.79
N THR A 239 4.98 9.42 -15.29
CA THR A 239 3.65 8.92 -15.69
C THR A 239 2.56 9.96 -15.42
N LEU A 240 2.56 10.58 -14.24
CA LEU A 240 1.59 11.62 -13.89
C LEU A 240 1.73 12.85 -14.80
N CYS A 241 2.96 13.28 -15.10
CA CYS A 241 3.19 14.39 -16.04
C CYS A 241 2.62 14.07 -17.42
N LEU A 242 2.90 12.88 -17.97
CA LEU A 242 2.35 12.43 -19.25
C LEU A 242 0.81 12.36 -19.22
N PHE A 243 0.24 11.88 -18.11
CA PHE A 243 -1.20 11.81 -17.92
C PHE A 243 -1.85 13.20 -17.95
N TYR A 244 -1.37 14.15 -17.15
CA TYR A 244 -1.94 15.51 -17.11
C TYR A 244 -1.76 16.26 -18.43
N ILE A 245 -0.62 16.09 -19.11
CA ILE A 245 -0.44 16.60 -20.48
C ILE A 245 -1.47 15.98 -21.42
N SER A 246 -1.72 14.67 -21.32
CA SER A 246 -2.71 13.98 -22.16
C SER A 246 -4.12 14.51 -21.93
N ILE A 247 -4.51 14.89 -20.70
CA ILE A 247 -5.80 15.54 -20.43
C ILE A 247 -5.91 16.88 -21.16
N VAL A 248 -4.89 17.73 -21.05
CA VAL A 248 -4.88 19.05 -21.73
C VAL A 248 -4.97 18.88 -23.25
N LEU A 249 -4.23 17.93 -23.81
CA LEU A 249 -4.29 17.63 -25.25
C LEU A 249 -5.66 17.08 -25.67
N GLY A 250 -6.29 16.24 -24.84
CA GLY A 250 -7.64 15.72 -25.09
C GLY A 250 -8.69 16.82 -25.09
N ALA A 251 -8.64 17.73 -24.10
CA ALA A 251 -9.50 18.90 -24.06
C ALA A 251 -9.28 19.82 -25.27
N THR A 252 -8.03 20.10 -25.63
CA THR A 252 -7.66 20.90 -26.81
C THR A 252 -8.19 20.25 -28.10
N SER A 253 -8.07 18.92 -28.23
CA SER A 253 -8.60 18.17 -29.37
C SER A 253 -10.12 18.29 -29.48
N HIS A 254 -10.82 18.26 -28.35
CA HIS A 254 -12.27 18.45 -28.32
C HIS A 254 -12.69 19.86 -28.74
N PHE A 255 -12.07 20.90 -28.16
CA PHE A 255 -12.41 22.29 -28.49
C PHE A 255 -12.05 22.67 -29.93
N ASN A 256 -10.98 22.11 -30.47
CA ASN A 256 -10.56 22.33 -31.85
C ASN A 256 -11.23 21.38 -32.86
N TRP A 257 -12.22 20.59 -32.41
CA TRP A 257 -12.88 19.63 -33.29
C TRP A 257 -13.71 20.34 -34.37
N ASN A 258 -13.45 19.99 -35.63
CA ASN A 258 -14.18 20.52 -36.77
C ASN A 258 -14.79 19.36 -37.58
N PRO A 259 -16.13 19.33 -37.78
CA PRO A 259 -16.79 18.27 -38.55
C PRO A 259 -16.35 18.23 -40.02
N LYS A 260 -15.84 19.33 -40.58
CA LYS A 260 -15.40 19.43 -41.98
C LYS A 260 -13.94 19.03 -42.20
N ARG A 261 -13.24 18.54 -41.18
CA ARG A 261 -11.81 18.17 -41.30
C ARG A 261 -11.61 16.96 -42.21
N LYS A 262 -10.61 17.02 -43.11
CA LYS A 262 -10.30 15.93 -44.06
C LYS A 262 -9.51 14.78 -43.44
N SER A 263 -8.71 15.07 -42.41
CA SER A 263 -7.88 14.10 -41.71
C SER A 263 -7.72 14.47 -40.24
N THR A 264 -7.18 13.54 -39.45
CA THR A 264 -6.85 13.80 -38.03
C THR A 264 -5.53 14.58 -37.98
N PRO A 265 -5.49 15.76 -37.34
CA PRO A 265 -4.25 16.54 -37.23
C PRO A 265 -3.25 15.88 -36.27
N ILE A 266 -1.95 16.10 -36.51
CA ILE A 266 -0.89 15.59 -35.62
C ILE A 266 -1.02 16.19 -34.22
N PHE A 267 -1.13 17.51 -34.14
CA PHE A 267 -1.42 18.24 -32.91
C PHE A 267 -2.84 18.81 -32.95
N PRO A 268 -3.64 18.64 -31.89
CA PRO A 268 -3.37 17.89 -30.65
C PRO A 268 -3.77 16.40 -30.70
N ASP A 269 -4.57 15.98 -31.69
CA ASP A 269 -5.28 14.68 -31.70
C ASP A 269 -4.35 13.45 -31.67
N ILE A 270 -3.39 13.31 -32.60
CA ILE A 270 -2.53 12.13 -32.65
C ILE A 270 -1.59 12.08 -31.43
N ILE A 271 -1.06 13.23 -31.02
CA ILE A 271 -0.19 13.32 -29.84
C ILE A 271 -0.97 12.93 -28.57
N HIS A 272 -2.24 13.33 -28.44
CA HIS A 272 -3.10 12.89 -27.34
C HIS A 272 -3.24 11.36 -27.31
N TRP A 273 -3.47 10.71 -28.46
CA TRP A 273 -3.60 9.25 -28.54
C TRP A 273 -2.31 8.53 -28.15
N LEU A 274 -1.17 8.97 -28.70
CA LEU A 274 0.14 8.41 -28.38
C LEU A 274 0.52 8.63 -26.91
N GLY A 275 0.28 9.84 -26.39
CA GLY A 275 0.51 10.19 -24.99
C GLY A 275 -0.32 9.32 -24.04
N GLY A 276 -1.58 9.05 -24.37
CA GLY A 276 -2.45 8.15 -23.62
C GLY A 276 -1.89 6.72 -23.55
N HIS A 277 -1.41 6.17 -24.67
CA HIS A 277 -0.80 4.83 -24.69
C HIS A 277 0.52 4.76 -23.91
N LEU A 278 1.39 5.76 -24.06
CA LEU A 278 2.64 5.83 -23.30
C LEU A 278 2.37 5.93 -21.80
N THR A 279 1.38 6.73 -21.41
CA THR A 279 0.94 6.85 -20.01
C THR A 279 0.50 5.51 -19.44
N LEU A 280 -0.26 4.70 -20.20
CA LEU A 280 -0.66 3.37 -19.74
C LEU A 280 0.52 2.43 -19.55
N ILE A 281 1.46 2.40 -20.50
CA ILE A 281 2.66 1.56 -20.42
C ILE A 281 3.48 1.95 -19.19
N PHE A 282 3.73 3.25 -19.01
CA PHE A 282 4.51 3.75 -17.87
C PHE A 282 3.77 3.51 -16.55
N GLY A 283 2.45 3.66 -16.52
CA GLY A 283 1.62 3.34 -15.35
C GLY A 283 1.71 1.87 -14.95
N PHE A 284 1.65 0.95 -15.92
CA PHE A 284 1.82 -0.48 -15.67
C PHE A 284 3.21 -0.80 -15.07
N VAL A 285 4.28 -0.28 -15.68
CA VAL A 285 5.65 -0.47 -15.17
C VAL A 285 5.79 0.16 -13.78
N THR A 286 5.21 1.34 -13.55
CA THR A 286 5.23 2.02 -12.24
C THR A 286 4.54 1.18 -11.16
N ILE A 287 3.42 0.53 -11.46
CA ILE A 287 2.74 -0.38 -10.52
C ILE A 287 3.64 -1.56 -10.16
N ILE A 288 4.31 -2.18 -11.16
CA ILE A 288 5.27 -3.26 -10.89
C ILE A 288 6.43 -2.77 -10.03
N LEU A 289 7.02 -1.61 -10.34
CA LEU A 289 8.08 -1.04 -9.51
C LEU A 289 7.61 -0.77 -8.07
N GLY A 290 6.37 -0.33 -7.89
CA GLY A 290 5.77 -0.16 -6.55
C GLY A 290 5.64 -1.49 -5.81
N MET A 291 5.14 -2.53 -6.48
CA MET A 291 5.04 -3.88 -5.90
C MET A 291 6.42 -4.47 -5.53
N LEU A 292 7.45 -4.22 -6.36
CA LEU A 292 8.82 -4.64 -6.08
C LEU A 292 9.42 -3.87 -4.89
N GLN A 293 9.20 -2.55 -4.83
CA GLN A 293 9.67 -1.72 -3.73
C GLN A 293 9.11 -2.17 -2.38
N VAL A 294 7.86 -2.62 -2.34
CA VAL A 294 7.22 -3.15 -1.12
C VAL A 294 7.29 -4.67 -0.99
N LYS A 295 8.14 -5.32 -1.80
CA LYS A 295 8.43 -6.76 -1.75
C LYS A 295 7.16 -7.63 -1.74
N VAL A 296 6.17 -7.26 -2.55
CA VAL A 296 4.95 -8.06 -2.73
C VAL A 296 5.32 -9.45 -3.24
N GLY A 297 4.64 -10.48 -2.74
CA GLY A 297 4.91 -11.87 -3.10
C GLY A 297 4.90 -12.08 -4.62
N GLN A 298 5.90 -12.79 -5.14
CA GLN A 298 6.12 -12.96 -6.57
C GLN A 298 4.88 -13.47 -7.33
N GLY A 299 4.08 -14.35 -6.70
CA GLY A 299 2.84 -14.85 -7.28
C GLY A 299 1.84 -13.75 -7.64
N ILE A 300 1.71 -12.70 -6.82
CA ILE A 300 0.79 -11.57 -7.08
C ILE A 300 1.29 -10.75 -8.28
N ILE A 301 2.60 -10.51 -8.36
CA ILE A 301 3.21 -9.79 -9.49
C ILE A 301 2.98 -10.56 -10.79
N VAL A 302 3.15 -11.89 -10.76
CA VAL A 302 2.91 -12.76 -11.92
C VAL A 302 1.44 -12.73 -12.34
N VAL A 303 0.49 -12.86 -11.39
CA VAL A 303 -0.95 -12.79 -11.69
C VAL A 303 -1.34 -11.44 -12.30
N PHE A 304 -0.84 -10.34 -11.75
CA PHE A 304 -1.07 -9.00 -12.30
C PHE A 304 -0.51 -8.88 -13.72
N GLY A 305 0.73 -9.35 -13.94
CA GLY A 305 1.38 -9.34 -15.25
C GLY A 305 0.63 -10.16 -16.29
N LEU A 306 0.18 -11.37 -15.94
CA LEU A 306 -0.61 -12.23 -16.83
C LEU A 306 -1.99 -11.63 -17.15
N THR A 307 -2.62 -10.98 -16.16
CA THR A 307 -3.90 -10.29 -16.37
C THR A 307 -3.76 -9.18 -17.40
N PHE A 308 -2.73 -8.33 -17.25
CA PHE A 308 -2.45 -7.27 -18.21
C PHE A 308 -2.08 -7.81 -19.60
N ALA A 309 -1.22 -8.83 -19.66
CA ALA A 309 -0.86 -9.48 -20.92
C ALA A 309 -2.09 -10.04 -21.65
N THR A 310 -3.03 -10.64 -20.92
CA THR A 310 -4.29 -11.14 -21.48
C THR A 310 -5.14 -10.01 -22.07
N ILE A 311 -5.24 -8.86 -21.38
CA ILE A 311 -5.96 -7.68 -21.89
C ILE A 311 -5.29 -7.13 -23.16
N VAL A 312 -3.96 -7.06 -23.19
CA VAL A 312 -3.21 -6.61 -24.37
C VAL A 312 -3.42 -7.57 -25.55
N VAL A 313 -3.33 -8.89 -25.33
CA VAL A 313 -3.58 -9.89 -26.37
C VAL A 313 -5.01 -9.79 -26.90
N ALA A 314 -6.01 -9.63 -26.03
CA ALA A 314 -7.39 -9.43 -26.45
C ALA A 314 -7.56 -8.17 -27.31
N CYS A 315 -6.95 -7.06 -26.92
CA CYS A 315 -6.92 -5.83 -27.72
C CYS A 315 -6.28 -6.06 -29.09
N LEU A 316 -5.13 -6.73 -29.14
CA LEU A 316 -4.44 -7.04 -30.40
C LEU A 316 -5.27 -7.92 -31.33
N ILE A 317 -5.96 -8.94 -30.79
CA ILE A 317 -6.87 -9.78 -31.57
C ILE A 317 -8.00 -8.94 -32.19
N ILE A 318 -8.59 -8.01 -31.41
CA ILE A 318 -9.63 -7.11 -31.91
C ILE A 318 -9.08 -6.20 -33.02
N GLU A 319 -7.89 -5.63 -32.85
CA GLU A 319 -7.24 -4.79 -33.88
C GLU A 319 -6.95 -5.58 -35.16
N LEU A 320 -6.41 -6.80 -35.05
CA LEU A 320 -6.17 -7.69 -36.19
C LEU A 320 -7.47 -8.06 -36.92
N TYR A 321 -8.54 -8.31 -36.16
CA TYR A 321 -9.86 -8.58 -36.73
C TYR A 321 -10.40 -7.35 -37.49
N LYS A 322 -10.35 -6.15 -36.89
CA LYS A 322 -10.78 -4.91 -37.55
C LYS A 322 -9.98 -4.66 -38.83
N TRP A 323 -8.66 -4.82 -38.77
CA TRP A 323 -7.79 -4.65 -39.95
C TRP A 323 -8.14 -5.64 -41.08
N LYS A 324 -8.38 -6.91 -40.76
CA LYS A 324 -8.71 -7.93 -41.76
C LYS A 324 -10.12 -7.81 -42.35
N PHE A 325 -11.10 -7.38 -41.57
CA PHE A 325 -12.52 -7.48 -41.96
C PHE A 325 -13.25 -6.13 -42.16
N GLN A 326 -12.71 -4.98 -41.74
CA GLN A 326 -13.37 -3.66 -41.92
C GLN A 326 -12.90 -2.87 -43.17
N SER A 327 -12.28 -3.52 -44.15
CA SER A 327 -11.88 -2.90 -45.43
C SER A 327 -13.00 -2.87 -46.47
N LYS A 328 -14.13 -2.18 -46.20
CA LYS A 328 -15.05 -1.74 -47.28
C LYS A 328 -15.50 -0.28 -47.07
N PRO A 329 -15.39 0.60 -48.09
CA PRO A 329 -15.80 2.00 -47.99
C PRO A 329 -17.31 2.14 -47.76
N LYS A 330 -17.69 3.24 -47.09
CA LYS A 330 -19.09 3.67 -46.84
C LYS A 330 -19.92 3.93 -48.11
N GLU A 331 -19.34 3.75 -49.29
CA GLU A 331 -19.92 4.05 -50.60
C GLU A 331 -21.15 3.18 -50.95
N ASN A 332 -21.29 1.99 -50.35
CA ASN A 332 -22.41 1.08 -50.62
C ASN A 332 -23.72 1.40 -49.86
N ILE A 333 -23.73 2.36 -48.93
CA ILE A 333 -24.94 2.74 -48.19
C ILE A 333 -25.68 3.90 -48.89
N GLU A 334 -24.97 4.81 -49.56
CA GLU A 334 -25.58 5.91 -50.30
C GLU A 334 -26.17 5.46 -51.64
N LEU A 335 -25.51 4.53 -52.37
CA LEU A 335 -26.04 3.97 -53.62
C LEU A 335 -27.37 3.21 -53.41
N LYS A 336 -27.55 2.58 -52.25
CA LYS A 336 -28.81 1.92 -51.89
C LYS A 336 -29.92 2.87 -51.48
N ARG A 337 -29.65 4.16 -51.27
CA ARG A 337 -30.69 5.16 -50.93
C ARG A 337 -31.20 5.88 -52.18
N SER A 338 -30.34 6.10 -53.17
CA SER A 338 -30.71 6.71 -54.46
C SER A 338 -31.47 5.77 -55.41
N GLU A 339 -31.50 4.47 -55.14
CA GLU A 339 -32.32 3.51 -55.90
C GLU A 339 -33.78 3.44 -55.41
N TYR A 340 -34.12 4.15 -54.31
CA TYR A 340 -35.46 4.18 -53.71
C TYR A 340 -36.05 5.59 -53.57
N GLU A 341 -35.40 6.60 -54.18
CA GLU A 341 -35.94 7.95 -54.43
C GLU A 341 -36.13 8.13 -55.94
#